data_AF-A0A109CY76-F1
#
_entry.id   AF-A0A109CY76-F1
#
_cell.length_a   1.000
_cell.length_b   1.000
_cell.length_c   1.000
_cell.angle_alpha   90.00
_cell.angle_beta   90.00
_cell.angle_gamma   90.00
#
_symmetry.space_group_name_H-M   'P 1'
#
loop_
_entity.id
_entity.type
_entity.pdbx_description
1 polymer ?
#
loop_
_entity_poly.entity_id
_entity_poly.type
_entity_poly.pdbx_seq_one_letter_code
_entity_poly.pdbx_strand_id
1 'polypeptide(L)'
;MEKDATGLVHLHRIDTTQNMRRFYMLAIQPTLFGGASVIRNWGRIGSSGQTMVDTFDSEEDADTALARIERTKKRRGYISVQPSE
;
A
#
# COMPACT_ATOMS: atom_id res chain seq x y z
N MET A 1 13.51 18.80 0.38
CA MET A 1 13.37 18.05 -0.89
C MET A 1 12.40 16.93 -0.58
N GLU A 2 11.12 17.24 -0.70
CA GLU A 2 10.01 16.32 -0.44
C GLU A 2 10.15 15.16 -1.41
N LYS A 3 10.39 13.94 -0.89
CA LYS A 3 10.13 12.74 -1.67
C LYS A 3 8.62 12.64 -1.75
N ASP A 4 8.07 13.32 -2.76
CA ASP A 4 6.67 13.25 -3.12
C ASP A 4 6.22 11.80 -3.17
N ALA A 5 4.95 11.62 -2.78
CA ALA A 5 4.25 10.39 -2.49
C ALA A 5 4.11 9.40 -3.67
N THR A 6 5.05 9.36 -4.62
CA THR A 6 5.02 8.51 -5.83
C THR A 6 4.90 7.03 -5.50
N GLY A 7 5.42 6.58 -4.35
CA GLY A 7 5.30 5.19 -3.90
C GLY A 7 4.20 4.94 -2.87
N LEU A 8 3.44 5.95 -2.43
CA LEU A 8 2.41 5.78 -1.39
C LEU A 8 1.04 5.59 -2.03
N VAL A 9 0.45 4.41 -1.80
CA VAL A 9 -0.91 4.11 -2.23
C VAL A 9 -1.77 3.80 -1.02
N HIS A 10 -2.83 4.57 -0.83
CA HIS A 10 -3.85 4.30 0.17
C HIS A 10 -5.13 3.84 -0.52
N LEU A 11 -5.63 2.67 -0.14
CA LEU A 11 -6.84 2.08 -0.68
C LEU A 11 -7.83 1.78 0.44
N HIS A 12 -9.11 2.09 0.24
CA HIS A 12 -10.19 1.69 1.14
C HIS A 12 -11.12 0.70 0.48
N ARG A 13 -11.70 -0.19 1.27
CA ARG A 13 -12.84 -1.01 0.88
C ARG A 13 -13.92 -0.89 1.95
N ILE A 14 -15.04 -0.28 1.58
CA ILE A 14 -16.19 -0.08 2.45
C ILE A 14 -17.39 -0.75 1.79
N ASP A 15 -17.96 -1.74 2.48
CA ASP A 15 -19.20 -2.42 2.11
C ASP A 15 -20.03 -2.59 3.38
N THR A 16 -21.11 -1.80 3.46
CA THR A 16 -22.00 -1.75 4.63
C THR A 16 -22.85 -3.00 4.77
N THR A 17 -23.15 -3.70 3.67
CA THR A 17 -23.95 -4.94 3.66
C THR A 17 -23.22 -6.10 4.34
N GLN A 18 -21.88 -6.03 4.39
CA GLN A 18 -21.00 -7.06 4.97
C GLN A 18 -20.27 -6.59 6.24
N ASN A 19 -20.65 -5.44 6.84
CA ASN A 19 -19.92 -4.81 7.96
C ASN A 19 -18.40 -4.71 7.69
N MET A 20 -18.05 -4.40 6.44
CA MET A 20 -16.68 -4.38 5.95
C MET A 20 -16.22 -2.95 5.80
N ARG A 21 -15.25 -2.55 6.61
CA ARG A 21 -14.61 -1.24 6.53
C ARG A 21 -13.11 -1.44 6.73
N ARG A 22 -12.38 -1.61 5.63
CA ARG A 22 -10.95 -1.96 5.63
C ARG A 22 -10.11 -0.96 4.86
N PHE A 23 -8.87 -0.81 5.27
CA PHE A 23 -7.86 -0.07 4.53
C PHE A 23 -6.73 -1.00 4.07
N TYR A 24 -6.00 -0.54 3.07
CA TYR A 24 -4.77 -1.15 2.57
C TYR A 24 -3.83 -0.03 2.14
N MET A 25 -2.66 0.04 2.75
CA MET A 25 -1.61 1.02 2.45
C MET A 25 -0.39 0.28 1.89
N LEU A 26 0.20 0.88 0.86
CA LEU A 26 1.44 0.45 0.23
C LEU A 26 2.39 1.65 0.23
N ALA A 27 3.65 1.43 0.57
CA ALA A 27 4.70 2.43 0.48
C ALA A 27 6.00 1.79 -0.02
N ILE A 28 6.73 2.45 -0.90
CA ILE A 28 8.11 2.07 -1.24
C ILE A 28 9.07 2.87 -0.39
N GLN A 29 10.06 2.19 0.19
CA GLN A 29 11.16 2.80 0.91
C GLN A 29 12.49 2.29 0.35
N PRO A 30 13.46 3.17 0.07
CA PRO A 30 14.79 2.74 -0.33
C PRO A 30 15.49 2.06 0.85
N THR A 31 16.31 1.06 0.55
CA THR A 31 17.18 0.39 1.52
C THR A 31 18.58 1.01 1.52
N LEU A 32 19.37 0.74 2.56
CA LEU A 32 20.78 1.18 2.63
C LEU A 32 21.70 0.48 1.61
N PHE A 33 21.23 -0.59 0.96
CA PHE A 33 22.03 -1.45 0.09
C PHE A 33 21.73 -1.26 -1.40
N GLY A 34 21.06 -0.17 -1.78
CA GLY A 34 20.72 0.13 -3.18
C GLY A 34 19.48 -0.57 -3.71
N GLY A 35 18.84 -1.45 -2.93
CA GLY A 35 17.53 -2.03 -3.21
C GLY A 35 16.38 -1.22 -2.62
N ALA A 36 15.16 -1.75 -2.71
CA ALA A 36 13.95 -1.11 -2.21
C ALA A 36 13.04 -2.09 -1.46
N SER A 37 12.26 -1.59 -0.50
CA SER A 37 11.28 -2.37 0.24
C SER A 37 9.86 -1.86 0.00
N VAL A 38 8.93 -2.77 -0.25
CA VAL A 38 7.49 -2.50 -0.26
C VAL A 38 6.93 -2.77 1.13
N ILE A 39 6.50 -1.71 1.80
CA ILE A 39 5.78 -1.76 3.06
C ILE A 39 4.29 -1.87 2.78
N ARG A 40 3.65 -2.86 3.41
CA ARG A 40 2.23 -3.16 3.29
C ARG A 40 1.60 -3.02 4.66
N ASN A 41 0.61 -2.15 4.83
CA ASN A 41 -0.16 -2.03 6.07
C ASN A 41 -1.65 -2.22 5.78
N TRP A 42 -2.35 -3.07 6.53
CA TRP A 42 -3.77 -3.34 6.27
C TRP A 42 -4.54 -3.66 7.54
N GLY A 43 -5.82 -3.31 7.55
CA GLY A 43 -6.63 -3.51 8.74
C GLY A 43 -8.06 -3.03 8.57
N ARG A 44 -8.79 -2.97 9.68
CA ARG A 44 -10.07 -2.24 9.73
C ARG A 44 -9.77 -0.75 9.85
N ILE A 45 -10.57 0.09 9.21
CA ILE A 45 -10.41 1.56 9.36
C ILE A 45 -10.66 1.91 10.82
N GLY A 46 -9.73 2.67 11.42
CA GLY A 46 -9.73 3.02 12.85
C GLY A 46 -8.91 2.08 13.73
N SER A 47 -8.15 1.12 13.16
CA SER A 47 -7.15 0.34 13.90
C SER A 47 -5.76 0.50 13.28
N SER A 48 -4.71 0.10 14.02
CA SER A 48 -3.33 0.09 13.55
C SER A 48 -3.05 -0.95 12.45
N GLY A 49 -3.95 -1.94 12.31
CA GLY A 49 -3.82 -3.01 11.32
C GLY A 49 -2.62 -3.94 11.56
N GLN A 50 -2.16 -4.56 10.49
CA GLN A 50 -0.99 -5.42 10.41
C GLN A 50 -0.04 -4.86 9.36
N THR A 51 1.26 -5.06 9.58
CA THR A 51 2.31 -4.58 8.67
C THR A 51 3.17 -5.74 8.20
N MET A 52 3.58 -5.70 6.94
CA MET A 52 4.54 -6.62 6.35
C MET A 52 5.45 -5.86 5.38
N VAL A 53 6.71 -6.27 5.32
CA VAL A 53 7.75 -5.66 4.49
C VAL A 53 8.27 -6.71 3.54
N ASP A 54 8.27 -6.41 2.25
CA ASP A 54 8.93 -7.21 1.21
C ASP A 54 10.13 -6.42 0.70
N THR A 55 11.33 -7.01 0.68
CA THR A 55 12.56 -6.35 0.20
C THR A 55 12.97 -6.92 -1.14
N PHE A 56 13.44 -6.04 -2.01
CA PHE A 56 13.85 -6.31 -3.38
C PHE A 56 15.25 -5.72 -3.62
N ASP A 57 16.02 -6.37 -4.49
CA ASP A 57 17.37 -5.94 -4.83
C ASP A 57 17.40 -4.70 -5.74
N SER A 58 16.28 -4.39 -6.42
CA SER A 58 16.12 -3.23 -7.29
C SER A 58 14.86 -2.42 -6.96
N GLU A 59 14.88 -1.13 -7.30
CA GLU A 59 13.70 -0.26 -7.18
C GLU A 59 12.61 -0.64 -8.19
N GLU A 60 13.00 -1.04 -9.40
CA GLU A 60 12.05 -1.45 -10.46
C GLU A 60 11.24 -2.70 -10.06
N ASP A 61 11.85 -3.65 -9.35
CA ASP A 61 11.17 -4.84 -8.83
C ASP A 61 10.14 -4.45 -7.75
N ALA A 62 10.49 -3.53 -6.87
CA ALA A 62 9.59 -3.02 -5.84
C ALA A 62 8.39 -2.27 -6.44
N ASP A 63 8.62 -1.43 -7.45
CA ASP A 63 7.56 -0.76 -8.21
C ASP A 63 6.61 -1.75 -8.89
N THR A 64 7.18 -2.76 -9.55
CA THR A 64 6.41 -3.81 -10.22
C THR A 64 5.56 -4.60 -9.22
N ALA A 65 6.14 -4.93 -8.06
CA ALA A 65 5.43 -5.63 -6.99
C ALA A 65 4.29 -4.78 -6.42
N LEU A 66 4.54 -3.48 -6.15
CA LEU A 66 3.53 -2.54 -5.67
C LEU A 66 2.37 -2.43 -6.65
N ALA A 67 2.63 -2.18 -7.93
CA ALA A 67 1.60 -2.04 -8.97
C ALA A 67 0.76 -3.31 -9.12
N ARG A 68 1.39 -4.50 -9.00
CA ARG A 68 0.69 -5.79 -9.02
C ARG A 68 -0.24 -5.96 -7.82
N ILE A 69 0.21 -5.59 -6.62
CA ILE A 69 -0.60 -5.66 -5.40
C ILE A 69 -1.77 -4.68 -5.51
N GLU A 70 -1.51 -3.44 -5.89
CA GLU A 70 -2.53 -2.40 -6.07
C GLU A 70 -3.63 -2.87 -7.04
N ARG A 71 -3.26 -3.29 -8.26
CA ARG A 71 -4.21 -3.80 -9.26
C ARG A 71 -5.02 -4.98 -8.73
N THR A 72 -4.39 -5.86 -7.97
CA THR A 72 -5.06 -7.01 -7.37
C THR A 72 -6.06 -6.59 -6.29
N LYS A 73 -5.75 -5.59 -5.47
CA LYS A 73 -6.67 -5.07 -4.46
C LYS A 73 -7.81 -4.28 -5.11
N LYS A 74 -7.54 -3.48 -6.14
CA LYS A 74 -8.55 -2.77 -6.93
C LYS A 74 -9.61 -3.73 -7.49
N ARG A 75 -9.17 -4.85 -8.08
CA ARG A 75 -10.08 -5.93 -8.55
C ARG A 75 -10.92 -6.57 -7.43
N ARG A 76 -10.50 -6.47 -6.17
CA ARG A 76 -11.24 -6.95 -4.98
C ARG A 76 -12.17 -5.89 -4.38
N GLY A 77 -12.41 -4.78 -5.08
CA GLY A 77 -13.29 -3.70 -4.64
C GLY A 77 -12.63 -2.68 -3.70
N TYR A 78 -11.30 -2.65 -3.64
CA TYR A 78 -10.61 -1.53 -3.01
C TYR A 78 -10.55 -0.33 -3.98
N ILE A 79 -10.76 0.87 -3.46
CA ILE A 79 -10.70 2.13 -4.23
C ILE A 79 -9.55 2.99 -3.71
N SER A 80 -8.87 3.70 -4.60
CA SER A 80 -7.83 4.65 -4.22
C SER A 80 -8.46 5.81 -3.47
N VAL A 81 -7.89 6.16 -2.32
CA VAL A 81 -8.23 7.35 -1.56
C VAL A 81 -7.03 8.27 -1.53
N GLN A 82 -7.24 9.55 -1.78
CA GLN A 82 -6.22 10.55 -1.47
C GLN A 82 -6.08 10.56 0.05
N PRO A 83 -4.86 10.62 0.61
CA PRO A 83 -4.70 10.95 2.03
C PRO A 83 -5.40 12.29 2.25
N SER A 84 -6.51 12.29 2.99
CA SER A 84 -7.03 13.55 3.53
C SER A 84 -6.01 14.01 4.58
N GLU A 85 -5.41 15.17 4.35
CA GLU A 85 -4.57 15.89 5.32
C GLU A 85 -5.23 15.99 6.70
#